data_AF-A0A353FAK2-F1
#
_entry.id   AF-A0A353FAK2-F1
#
_cell.length_a   1.000
_cell.length_b   1.000
_cell.length_c   1.000
_cell.angle_alpha   90.00
_cell.angle_beta   90.00
_cell.angle_gamma   90.00
#
_symmetry.space_group_name_H-M   'P 1'
#
loop_
_entity.id
_entity.type
_entity.pdbx_description
1 polymer ?
#
loop_
_entity_poly.entity_id
_entity_poly.type
_entity_poly.pdbx_seq_one_letter_code
_entity_poly.pdbx_strand_id
1 'polypeptide(L)'
;MLFDNACAGYGIEATGRILQAKEINPKPAIVALTANALKEDKKRCLDAGMTGFLSKPVNSERLLQAVRSAYQKQVYRLRSNS
;
A
#
# COMPACT_ATOMS: atom_id res chain seq x y z
N MET A 1 2.33 3.77 -4.99
CA MET A 1 1.56 4.91 -4.45
C MET A 1 1.68 4.91 -2.93
N LEU A 2 1.84 6.08 -2.31
CA LEU A 2 1.90 6.25 -0.85
C LEU A 2 0.65 7.00 -0.39
N PHE A 3 -0.04 6.53 0.64
CA PHE A 3 -1.19 7.22 1.23
C PHE A 3 -0.86 7.75 2.62
N ASP A 4 -0.87 9.05 2.82
CA ASP A 4 -0.43 9.71 4.05
C ASP A 4 -1.39 9.58 5.26
N ASN A 5 -2.65 9.26 4.97
CA ASN A 5 -3.71 9.00 5.94
C ASN A 5 -4.43 7.69 5.60
N ALA A 6 -3.64 6.62 5.46
CA ALA A 6 -4.08 5.42 4.77
C ALA A 6 -5.25 4.68 5.45
N CYS A 7 -5.34 4.70 6.78
CA CYS A 7 -6.35 3.93 7.51
C CYS A 7 -7.52 4.78 8.04
N ALA A 8 -7.53 6.09 7.77
CA ALA A 8 -8.78 6.86 7.73
C ALA A 8 -9.59 6.43 6.50
N GLY A 9 -10.93 6.44 6.57
CA GLY A 9 -11.82 5.85 5.56
C GLY A 9 -11.44 6.18 4.10
N TYR A 10 -10.97 7.39 3.84
CA TYR A 10 -10.53 7.85 2.51
C TYR A 10 -9.38 7.04 1.89
N GLY A 11 -8.38 6.61 2.68
CA GLY A 11 -7.22 5.88 2.14
C GLY A 11 -7.58 4.44 1.73
N ILE A 12 -8.43 3.79 2.54
CA ILE A 12 -8.98 2.46 2.23
C ILE A 12 -9.91 2.55 1.02
N GLU A 13 -10.80 3.54 0.99
CA GLU A 13 -11.73 3.74 -0.13
C GLU A 13 -10.97 4.01 -1.45
N ALA A 14 -9.98 4.90 -1.42
CA ALA A 14 -9.14 5.18 -2.58
C ALA A 14 -8.41 3.92 -3.07
N THR A 15 -7.89 3.11 -2.13
CA THR A 15 -7.27 1.81 -2.46
C THR A 15 -8.25 0.90 -3.18
N GLY A 16 -9.47 0.75 -2.65
CA GLY A 16 -10.53 -0.04 -3.27
C GLY A 16 -10.83 0.42 -4.70
N ARG A 17 -11.02 1.73 -4.90
CA ARG A 17 -11.29 2.31 -6.23
C ARG A 17 -10.16 2.03 -7.22
N ILE A 18 -8.90 2.22 -6.82
CA ILE A 18 -7.73 1.95 -7.68
C ILE A 18 -7.64 0.46 -8.03
N LEU A 19 -7.86 -0.42 -7.06
CA LEU A 19 -7.80 -1.86 -7.28
C LEU A 19 -8.96 -2.39 -8.13
N GLN A 20 -10.11 -1.72 -8.16
CA GLN A 20 -11.26 -2.07 -9.00
C GLN A 20 -11.23 -1.46 -10.40
N ALA A 21 -10.54 -0.33 -10.59
CA ALA A 21 -10.44 0.40 -11.88
C ALA A 21 -9.82 -0.44 -13.01
N LYS A 22 -10.62 -0.88 -13.99
CA LYS A 22 -10.19 -1.80 -15.06
C LYS A 22 -9.10 -1.22 -15.96
N GLU A 23 -9.11 0.09 -16.13
CA GLU A 23 -8.14 0.88 -16.89
C GLU A 23 -6.75 0.92 -16.25
N ILE A 24 -6.64 0.60 -14.95
CA ILE A 24 -5.36 0.52 -14.26
C ILE A 24 -4.86 -0.93 -14.32
N ASN A 25 -3.95 -1.19 -15.26
CA ASN A 25 -3.25 -2.45 -15.40
C ASN A 25 -1.79 -2.21 -15.86
N PRO A 26 -0.77 -2.73 -15.16
CA PRO A 26 -0.84 -3.52 -13.92
C PRO A 26 -1.30 -2.70 -12.71
N LYS A 27 -1.93 -3.35 -11.74
CA LYS A 27 -2.31 -2.71 -10.48
C LYS A 27 -1.07 -2.20 -9.74
N PRO A 28 -1.05 -0.94 -9.28
CA PRO A 28 0.09 -0.38 -8.59
C PRO A 28 0.23 -0.99 -7.20
N ALA A 29 1.46 -1.10 -6.69
CA ALA A 29 1.68 -1.32 -5.28
C ALA A 29 1.31 -0.07 -4.47
N ILE A 30 0.53 -0.28 -3.41
CA ILE A 30 0.03 0.78 -2.53
C ILE A 30 0.64 0.57 -1.15
N VAL A 31 1.25 1.60 -0.57
CA VAL A 31 1.84 1.55 0.78
C VAL A 31 1.12 2.56 1.66
N ALA A 32 0.58 2.08 2.77
CA ALA A 32 0.01 2.92 3.81
C ALA A 32 1.11 3.71 4.51
N LEU A 33 0.89 5.00 4.72
CA LEU A 33 1.62 5.86 5.64
C LEU A 33 0.59 6.40 6.65
N THR A 34 0.87 6.27 7.94
CA THR A 34 -0.10 6.67 8.98
C THR A 34 0.58 7.32 10.17
N ALA A 35 -0.06 8.33 10.76
CA ALA A 35 0.35 8.91 12.03
C ALA A 35 0.02 7.99 13.22
N ASN A 36 -1.05 7.19 13.11
CA ASN A 36 -1.46 6.26 14.14
C ASN A 36 -1.25 4.82 13.64
N ALA A 37 -0.34 4.09 14.28
CA ALA A 37 0.15 2.80 13.81
C ALA A 37 -0.36 1.65 14.69
N LEU A 38 -1.66 1.64 14.94
CA LEU A 38 -2.30 0.56 15.67
C LEU A 38 -2.24 -0.75 14.85
N LYS A 39 -2.22 -1.89 15.53
CA LYS A 39 -2.19 -3.21 14.86
C LYS A 39 -3.43 -3.40 13.98
N GLU A 40 -4.55 -2.89 14.45
CA GLU A 40 -5.86 -2.89 13.80
C GLU A 40 -5.82 -2.07 12.52
N ASP A 41 -5.15 -0.92 12.53
CA ASP A 41 -4.98 -0.07 11.34
C ASP A 41 -4.13 -0.77 10.29
N LYS A 42 -3.02 -1.38 10.70
CA LYS A 42 -2.21 -2.20 9.79
C LYS A 42 -3.04 -3.31 9.16
N LYS A 43 -3.85 -4.00 9.96
CA LYS A 43 -4.74 -5.06 9.46
C LYS A 43 -5.75 -4.51 8.46
N ARG A 44 -6.48 -3.44 8.79
CA ARG A 44 -7.47 -2.80 7.91
C ARG A 44 -6.87 -2.38 6.57
N CYS A 45 -5.68 -1.76 6.60
CA CYS A 45 -4.99 -1.32 5.40
C CYS A 45 -4.52 -2.50 4.53
N LEU A 46 -4.04 -3.60 5.12
CA LEU A 46 -3.69 -4.82 4.39
C LEU A 46 -4.93 -5.54 3.82
N ASP A 47 -6.01 -5.64 4.60
CA ASP A 47 -7.28 -6.26 4.18
C ASP A 47 -7.91 -5.49 3.01
N ALA A 48 -7.70 -4.17 2.92
CA ALA A 48 -8.09 -3.34 1.79
C ALA A 48 -7.26 -3.58 0.50
N GLY A 49 -6.19 -4.37 0.57
CA GLY A 49 -5.33 -4.70 -0.57
C GLY A 49 -4.06 -3.86 -0.70
N MET A 50 -3.69 -3.07 0.32
CA MET A 50 -2.40 -2.38 0.33
C MET A 50 -1.24 -3.37 0.50
N THR A 51 -0.13 -3.13 -0.19
CA THR A 51 1.05 -4.01 -0.25
C THR A 51 2.04 -3.75 0.90
N GLY A 52 1.98 -2.58 1.52
CA GLY A 52 2.88 -2.17 2.60
C GLY A 52 2.24 -1.20 3.58
N PHE A 53 2.92 -0.98 4.71
CA PHE A 53 2.47 -0.12 5.79
C PHE A 53 3.67 0.51 6.52
N LEU A 54 3.59 1.80 6.77
CA LEU A 54 4.61 2.62 7.43
C LEU A 54 3.95 3.55 8.45
N SER A 55 4.59 3.68 9.61
CA SER A 55 4.20 4.65 10.64
C SER A 55 5.03 5.93 10.51
N LYS A 56 4.41 7.08 10.75
CA LYS A 56 5.12 8.35 10.92
C LYS A 56 5.75 8.44 12.32
N PRO A 57 6.81 9.25 12.48
CA PRO A 57 7.59 9.85 11.40
C PRO A 57 8.33 8.79 10.58
N VAL A 58 8.37 8.96 9.26
CA VAL A 58 9.07 8.06 8.33
C VAL A 58 10.42 8.66 7.96
N ASN A 59 11.47 7.85 7.99
CA ASN A 59 12.79 8.24 7.49
C ASN A 59 13.02 7.70 6.07
N SER A 60 14.02 8.24 5.37
CA SER A 60 14.33 7.88 3.98
C SER A 60 14.66 6.39 3.81
N GLU A 61 15.37 5.79 4.76
CA GLU A 61 15.74 4.38 4.72
C GLU A 61 14.52 3.46 4.78
N ARG A 62 13.62 3.68 5.75
CA ARG A 62 12.39 2.90 5.91
C ARG A 62 11.46 3.08 4.71
N LEU A 63 11.38 4.31 4.18
CA LEU A 63 10.61 4.59 2.98
C LEU A 63 11.15 3.81 1.79
N LEU A 64 12.47 3.87 1.55
CA LEU A 64 13.12 3.16 0.45
C LEU A 64 12.95 1.64 0.58
N GLN A 65 13.10 1.10 1.79
CA GLN A 65 12.88 -0.33 2.06
C GLN A 65 11.45 -0.75 1.72
N ALA A 66 10.45 0.04 2.12
CA ALA A 66 9.05 -0.26 1.83
C ALA A 66 8.75 -0.20 0.34
N VAL A 67 9.25 0.82 -0.36
CA VAL A 67 9.08 0.95 -1.82
C VAL A 67 9.74 -0.22 -2.56
N ARG A 68 10.98 -0.57 -2.21
CA ARG A 68 11.70 -1.72 -2.80
C ARG A 68 10.93 -3.03 -2.58
N SER A 69 10.48 -3.26 -1.34
CA SER A 69 9.73 -4.48 -1.00
C SER A 69 8.39 -4.56 -1.74
N ALA A 70 7.70 -3.42 -1.86
CA ALA A 70 6.42 -3.34 -2.56
C ALA A 70 6.60 -3.56 -4.08
N TYR A 71 7.64 -2.99 -4.66
CA TYR A 71 8.01 -3.18 -6.07
C TYR A 71 8.36 -4.64 -6.37
N GLN A 72 9.19 -5.27 -5.55
CA GLN A 72 9.54 -6.68 -5.72
C GLN A 72 8.30 -7.58 -5.71
N LYS A 73 7.41 -7.41 -4.73
CA LYS A 73 6.14 -8.15 -4.67
C LYS A 73 5.29 -7.96 -5.94
N GLN A 74 5.25 -6.74 -6.48
CA GLN A 74 4.53 -6.44 -7.71
C GLN A 74 5.15 -7.17 -8.92
N VAL A 75 6.48 -7.16 -9.05
CA VAL A 75 7.19 -7.88 -10.12
C VAL A 75 6.95 -9.38 -10.04
N TYR A 76 7.02 -9.99 -8.85
CA TYR A 76 6.72 -11.41 -8.67
C TYR A 76 5.28 -11.75 -9.03
N ARG A 77 4.32 -10.89 -8.68
CA ARG A 77 2.91 -11.07 -9.03
C ARG A 77 2.68 -11.04 -10.55
N LEU A 78 3.36 -10.12 -11.25
CA LEU A 78 3.22 -10.02 -12.70
C LEU A 78 3.83 -11.22 -13.43
N ARG A 79 4.94 -11.76 -12.93
CA ARG A 79 5.60 -12.95 -13.48
C ARG A 79 4.85 -14.26 -13.23
N SER A 80 4.05 -14.34 -12.17
CA SER A 80 3.25 -15.53 -11.84
C SER A 80 1.88 -15.57 -12.53
N ASN A 81 1.45 -14.44 -13.09
CA ASN A 81 0.21 -14.31 -13.87
C ASN A 81 0.47 -14.27 -15.40
N SER A 82 1.68 -14.61 -15.85
CA SER A 82 2.06 -14.80 -17.26
C SER A 82 2.37 -16.28 -17.50
#